data_AF-A0A7K2QE23-F1
#
_entry.id   AF-A0A7K2QE23-F1
#
_cell.length_a   1.000
_cell.length_b   1.000
_cell.length_c   1.000
_cell.angle_alpha   90.00
_cell.angle_beta   90.00
_cell.angle_gamma   90.00
#
_symmetry.space_group_name_H-M   'P 1'
#
loop_
_entity.id
_entity.type
_entity.pdbx_description
1 polymer ?
#
loop_
_entity_poly.entity_id
_entity_poly.type
_entity_poly.pdbx_seq_one_letter_code
_entity_poly.pdbx_strand_id
1 'polypeptide(L)'
;MARRPLPRILSNGTTPLARGRDLARTAADSATDVLHPLLVIGRGLRVLASAGRRKWTQTAKDKRGPALFLGAACVLVVALVPYGPLIALVTLMAAAAWHGRDRTPVKTGPSEAETERLGALYEALVPYFSIPEDPNPLFAHGGEWDKAFSGHAFDEAGRVTRLRIRYPAYFTDGEAASRARIETVLHAKSGRGREYLFEWDEEGNQLDLTVLPPLPTAIAAQPFVTSPGETVLGFTDATAVQRTLPVLEDGEPRDAPPVIWRTGPRSTEPHLLAVGRPGSGASSLLRSIALQALHHGGEVLIVEGGGSGEFSCLTGRAGVLAVECGPAGA
;
A
#
# COMPACT_ATOMS: atom_id res chain seq x y z
N MET A 1 3.89 43.31 64.57
CA MET A 1 3.90 41.88 64.93
C MET A 1 4.97 41.18 64.12
N ALA A 2 5.94 40.59 64.80
CA ALA A 2 7.10 39.91 64.24
C ALA A 2 6.74 38.50 63.73
N ARG A 3 7.41 38.03 62.67
CA ARG A 3 8.06 36.69 62.61
C ARG A 3 9.24 36.70 61.61
N ARG A 4 10.45 36.57 62.15
CA ARG A 4 11.69 36.17 61.46
C ARG A 4 11.57 34.70 60.99
N PRO A 5 12.24 34.33 59.89
CA PRO A 5 12.81 33.00 59.74
C PRO A 5 14.33 33.03 59.92
N LEU A 6 14.82 32.15 60.80
CA LEU A 6 16.23 31.77 60.94
C LEU A 6 16.54 30.55 60.04
N PRO A 7 17.82 30.31 59.70
CA PRO A 7 18.24 29.44 58.61
C PRO A 7 18.41 27.98 59.04
N ARG A 8 18.36 27.05 58.07
CA ARG A 8 18.86 25.68 58.27
C ARG A 8 19.74 25.26 57.10
N ILE A 9 20.96 24.90 57.47
CA ILE A 9 22.07 24.46 56.64
C ILE A 9 21.88 23.00 56.20
N LEU A 10 22.31 22.76 54.96
CA LEU A 10 22.79 21.54 54.29
C LEU A 10 22.68 20.19 55.01
N SER A 11 22.16 19.20 54.28
CA SER A 11 22.63 17.81 54.37
C SER A 11 22.62 17.16 53.00
N ASN A 12 23.69 16.42 52.76
CA ASN A 12 24.18 15.86 51.51
C ASN A 12 23.24 14.84 50.86
N GLY A 13 23.28 14.82 49.53
CA GLY A 13 23.52 13.60 48.74
C GLY A 13 22.36 12.62 48.59
N THR A 14 21.82 12.54 47.37
CA THR A 14 21.64 11.30 46.58
C THR A 14 21.03 11.63 45.22
N THR A 15 21.89 11.92 44.24
CA THR A 15 21.61 11.63 42.83
C THR A 15 22.53 10.47 42.47
N PRO A 16 22.02 9.23 42.30
CA PRO A 16 21.69 8.77 40.95
C PRO A 16 20.69 7.59 40.90
N LEU A 17 19.42 7.83 40.53
CA LEU A 17 18.51 6.73 40.15
C LEU A 17 17.89 6.90 38.75
N ALA A 18 18.05 8.06 38.11
CA ALA A 18 17.64 8.27 36.72
C ALA A 18 18.66 7.78 35.69
N ARG A 19 19.97 7.75 36.04
CA ARG A 19 21.04 7.32 35.11
C ARG A 19 21.10 5.80 34.89
N GLY A 20 20.51 5.00 35.78
CA GLY A 20 20.50 3.53 35.66
C GLY A 20 19.49 2.98 34.63
N ARG A 21 18.42 3.73 34.34
CA ARG A 21 17.35 3.28 33.43
C ARG A 21 17.70 3.52 31.95
N ASP A 22 18.44 4.58 31.64
CA ASP A 22 18.94 4.84 30.27
C ASP A 22 20.15 3.97 29.92
N LEU A 23 20.98 3.59 30.89
CA LEU A 23 22.06 2.60 30.69
C LEU A 23 21.53 1.18 30.48
N ALA A 24 20.38 0.83 31.10
CA ALA A 24 19.74 -0.46 30.86
C ALA A 24 19.08 -0.56 29.47
N ARG A 25 18.56 0.55 28.93
CA ARG A 25 18.01 0.61 27.55
C ARG A 25 19.10 0.62 26.48
N THR A 26 20.17 1.39 26.68
CA THR A 26 21.31 1.39 25.75
C THR A 26 22.12 0.09 25.77
N ALA A 27 22.17 -0.62 26.90
CA ALA A 27 22.75 -1.96 26.97
C ALA A 27 21.88 -3.03 26.29
N ALA A 28 20.55 -2.88 26.28
CA ALA A 28 19.65 -3.78 25.57
C ALA A 28 19.78 -3.61 24.04
N ASP A 29 19.85 -2.38 23.53
CA ASP A 29 20.06 -2.14 22.09
C ASP A 29 21.47 -2.55 21.64
N SER A 30 22.50 -2.28 22.44
CA SER A 30 23.89 -2.71 22.14
C SER A 30 24.10 -4.23 22.24
N ALA A 31 23.30 -4.93 23.05
CA ALA A 31 23.37 -6.39 23.15
C ALA A 31 22.76 -7.07 21.92
N THR A 32 21.72 -6.49 21.31
CA THR A 32 21.07 -7.09 20.14
C THR A 32 21.98 -7.05 18.90
N ASP A 33 22.77 -5.99 18.73
CA ASP A 33 23.72 -5.86 17.61
C ASP A 33 24.99 -6.72 17.76
N VAL A 34 25.46 -6.98 18.99
CA VAL A 34 26.63 -7.85 19.23
C VAL A 34 26.25 -9.34 19.13
N LEU A 35 25.00 -9.69 19.45
CA LEU A 35 24.52 -11.08 19.41
C LEU A 35 24.12 -11.53 18.00
N HIS A 36 23.69 -10.63 17.13
CA HIS A 36 23.23 -10.98 15.78
C HIS A 36 24.34 -11.66 14.92
N PRO A 37 25.60 -11.17 14.90
CA PRO A 37 26.70 -11.86 14.20
C PRO A 37 26.97 -13.25 14.79
N LEU A 38 26.93 -13.39 16.12
CA LEU A 38 27.16 -14.66 16.81
C LEU A 38 26.05 -15.67 16.53
N LEU A 39 24.80 -15.23 16.43
CA LEU A 39 23.64 -16.07 16.07
C LEU A 39 23.72 -16.55 14.62
N VAL A 40 24.12 -15.67 13.69
CA VAL A 40 24.33 -16.01 12.28
C VAL A 40 25.47 -17.03 12.14
N ILE A 41 26.62 -16.77 12.76
CA ILE A 41 27.76 -17.69 12.75
C ILE A 41 27.37 -19.03 13.41
N GLY A 42 26.68 -19.01 14.54
CA GLY A 42 26.21 -20.22 15.23
C GLY A 42 25.26 -21.07 14.38
N ARG A 43 24.31 -20.44 13.67
CA ARG A 43 23.43 -21.13 12.70
C ARG A 43 24.21 -21.72 11.55
N GLY A 44 25.12 -20.96 10.95
CA GLY A 44 25.97 -21.44 9.85
C GLY A 44 26.87 -22.61 10.24
N LEU A 45 27.44 -22.58 11.44
CA LEU A 45 28.24 -23.67 11.99
C LEU A 45 27.40 -24.94 12.19
N ARG A 46 26.13 -24.80 12.63
CA ARG A 46 25.18 -25.91 12.77
C ARG A 46 24.81 -26.54 11.43
N VAL A 47 24.63 -25.73 10.38
CA VAL A 47 24.38 -26.19 9.01
C VAL A 47 25.59 -26.92 8.43
N LEU A 48 26.79 -26.39 8.63
CA LEU A 48 28.04 -27.04 8.21
C LEU A 48 28.26 -28.37 8.95
N ALA A 49 28.02 -28.41 10.26
CA ALA A 49 28.14 -29.61 11.06
C ALA A 49 27.12 -30.69 10.65
N SER A 50 25.87 -30.31 10.35
CA SER A 50 24.85 -31.25 9.89
C SER A 50 25.15 -31.80 8.49
N ALA A 51 25.64 -30.97 7.58
CA ALA A 51 26.09 -31.39 6.25
C ALA A 51 27.29 -32.35 6.32
N GLY A 52 28.28 -32.04 7.17
CA GLY A 52 29.43 -32.92 7.44
C GLY A 52 29.00 -34.26 8.04
N ARG A 53 28.08 -34.25 9.02
CA ARG A 53 27.52 -35.46 9.63
C ARG A 53 26.76 -36.31 8.59
N ARG A 54 25.94 -35.70 7.74
CA ARG A 54 25.20 -36.39 6.68
C ARG A 54 26.17 -37.07 5.69
N LYS A 55 27.20 -36.35 5.25
CA LYS A 55 28.24 -36.88 4.36
C LYS A 55 29.02 -38.03 5.01
N TRP A 56 29.31 -37.94 6.31
CA TRP A 56 29.94 -39.01 7.08
C TRP A 56 29.06 -40.26 7.20
N THR A 57 27.75 -40.09 7.48
CA THR A 57 26.81 -41.22 7.55
C THR A 57 26.61 -41.92 6.21
N GLN A 58 26.69 -41.18 5.10
CA GLN A 58 26.59 -41.71 3.73
C GLN A 58 27.90 -42.34 3.22
N THR A 59 29.02 -42.17 3.94
CA THR A 59 30.31 -42.76 3.54
C THR A 59 30.38 -44.23 3.98
N ALA A 60 30.60 -45.13 3.00
CA ALA A 60 30.78 -46.57 3.19
C ALA A 60 31.88 -46.87 4.23
N LYS A 61 31.67 -47.90 5.08
CA LYS A 61 32.53 -48.19 6.25
C LYS A 61 34.01 -48.37 5.88
N ASP A 62 34.31 -48.96 4.72
CA ASP A 62 35.68 -49.23 4.27
C ASP A 62 36.45 -47.97 3.84
N LYS A 63 35.75 -46.86 3.58
CA LYS A 63 36.35 -45.56 3.18
C LYS A 63 36.51 -44.58 4.34
N ARG A 64 36.07 -44.94 5.55
CA ARG A 64 36.11 -44.06 6.74
C ARG A 64 37.52 -43.91 7.30
N GLY A 65 38.31 -44.98 7.30
CA GLY A 65 39.70 -44.98 7.78
C GLY A 65 40.61 -44.04 6.98
N PRO A 66 40.68 -44.19 5.64
CA PRO A 66 41.45 -43.27 4.79
C PRO A 66 40.99 -41.81 4.87
N ALA A 67 39.68 -41.57 5.01
CA ALA A 67 39.13 -40.22 5.15
C ALA A 67 39.54 -39.56 6.48
N LEU A 68 39.58 -40.32 7.59
CA LEU A 68 40.07 -39.81 8.88
C LEU A 68 41.56 -39.52 8.85
N PHE A 69 42.34 -40.42 8.24
CA PHE A 69 43.78 -40.23 8.10
C PHE A 69 44.10 -38.98 7.27
N LEU A 70 43.41 -38.79 6.15
CA LEU A 70 43.55 -37.59 5.32
C LEU A 70 43.14 -36.32 6.07
N GLY A 71 42.02 -36.36 6.81
CA GLY A 71 41.60 -35.24 7.65
C GLY A 71 42.63 -34.88 8.72
N ALA A 72 43.20 -35.88 9.42
CA ALA A 72 44.24 -35.68 10.41
C ALA A 72 45.53 -35.11 9.79
N ALA A 73 45.92 -35.60 8.61
CA ALA A 73 47.07 -35.07 7.88
C ALA A 73 46.87 -33.60 7.47
N CYS A 74 45.68 -33.23 6.96
CA CYS A 74 45.36 -31.83 6.65
C CYS A 74 45.42 -30.93 7.88
N VAL A 75 44.91 -31.39 9.04
CA VAL A 75 45.00 -30.63 10.30
C VAL A 75 46.45 -30.45 10.73
N LEU A 76 47.28 -31.49 10.61
CA LEU A 76 48.70 -31.43 10.94
C LEU A 76 49.45 -30.42 10.05
N VAL A 77 49.18 -30.41 8.75
CA VAL A 77 49.76 -29.44 7.80
C VAL A 77 49.36 -28.01 8.17
N VAL A 78 48.08 -27.78 8.47
CA VAL A 78 47.58 -26.45 8.89
C VAL A 78 48.22 -26.02 10.21
N ALA A 79 48.48 -26.93 11.14
CA ALA A 79 49.12 -26.62 12.42
C ALA A 79 50.62 -26.26 12.29
N LEU A 80 51.31 -26.84 11.31
CA LEU A 80 52.75 -26.63 11.08
C LEU A 80 53.06 -25.37 10.25
N VAL A 81 52.10 -24.85 9.49
CA VAL A 81 52.27 -23.64 8.69
C VAL A 81 52.10 -22.39 9.56
N PRO A 82 53.03 -21.41 9.52
CA PRO A 82 52.86 -20.16 10.25
C PRO A 82 51.58 -19.45 9.79
N TYR A 83 50.77 -19.01 10.76
CA TYR A 83 49.42 -18.44 10.56
C TYR A 83 48.34 -19.40 10.03
N GLY A 84 48.66 -20.68 9.80
CA GLY A 84 47.70 -21.69 9.33
C GLY A 84 46.45 -21.81 10.21
N PRO A 85 46.58 -21.91 11.55
CA PRO A 85 45.42 -21.98 12.44
C PRO A 85 44.53 -20.72 12.39
N LEU A 86 45.14 -19.55 12.23
CA LEU A 86 44.42 -18.28 12.17
C LEU A 86 43.65 -18.14 10.85
N ILE A 87 44.27 -18.52 9.73
CA ILE A 87 43.61 -18.55 8.41
C ILE A 87 42.45 -19.56 8.41
N ALA A 88 42.66 -20.75 9.01
CA ALA A 88 41.60 -21.75 9.15
C ALA A 88 40.40 -21.24 9.97
N LEU A 89 40.66 -20.49 11.05
CA LEU A 89 39.61 -19.87 11.84
C LEU A 89 38.86 -18.80 11.04
N VAL A 90 39.56 -17.89 10.34
CA VAL A 90 38.94 -16.83 9.54
C VAL A 90 38.09 -17.41 8.41
N THR A 91 38.61 -18.41 7.70
CA THR A 91 37.88 -19.09 6.61
C THR A 91 36.65 -19.84 7.11
N LEU A 92 36.75 -20.52 8.26
CA LEU A 92 35.60 -21.17 8.89
C LEU A 92 34.53 -20.15 9.31
N MET A 93 34.94 -19.04 9.93
CA MET A 93 34.05 -17.96 10.34
C MET A 93 33.36 -17.31 9.13
N ALA A 94 34.09 -17.10 8.02
CA ALA A 94 33.53 -16.60 6.78
C ALA A 94 32.51 -17.57 6.15
N ALA A 95 32.82 -18.88 6.12
CA ALA A 95 31.91 -19.90 5.62
C ALA A 95 30.65 -20.04 6.49
N ALA A 96 30.80 -19.97 7.82
CA ALA A 96 29.68 -19.98 8.75
C ALA A 96 28.81 -18.73 8.60
N ALA A 97 29.40 -17.54 8.49
CA ALA A 97 28.64 -16.32 8.21
C ALA A 97 27.91 -16.38 6.86
N TRP A 98 28.52 -16.98 5.83
CA TRP A 98 27.91 -17.14 4.51
C TRP A 98 26.71 -18.10 4.52
N HIS A 99 26.83 -19.24 5.19
CA HIS A 99 25.75 -20.23 5.30
C HIS A 99 24.72 -19.92 6.40
N GLY A 100 25.04 -19.05 7.33
CA GLY A 100 24.16 -18.60 8.41
C GLY A 100 23.24 -17.44 8.03
N ARG A 101 23.48 -16.77 6.90
CA ARG A 101 22.54 -15.76 6.39
C ARG A 101 21.21 -16.43 6.07
N ASP A 102 20.13 -15.93 6.65
CA ASP A 102 18.76 -16.31 6.28
C ASP A 102 18.54 -15.93 4.81
N ARG A 103 18.73 -16.92 3.93
CA ARG A 103 18.03 -16.96 2.66
C ARG A 103 16.73 -17.69 2.94
N THR A 104 15.80 -17.03 3.62
CA THR A 104 14.40 -17.44 3.56
C THR A 104 14.04 -17.47 2.07
N PRO A 105 13.79 -18.64 1.47
CA PRO A 105 13.31 -18.67 0.11
C PRO A 105 11.99 -17.91 0.12
N VAL A 106 11.91 -16.84 -0.66
CA VAL A 106 10.65 -16.12 -0.92
C VAL A 106 9.67 -17.19 -1.39
N LYS A 107 8.52 -17.31 -0.73
CA LYS A 107 7.42 -18.14 -1.23
C LYS A 107 7.09 -17.64 -2.63
N THR A 108 7.56 -18.34 -3.65
CA THR A 108 7.24 -18.07 -5.04
C THR A 108 5.89 -18.73 -5.32
N GLY A 109 4.85 -17.91 -5.40
CA GLY A 109 3.50 -18.33 -5.77
C GLY A 109 2.43 -17.81 -4.81
N PRO A 110 1.18 -17.69 -5.28
CA PRO A 110 0.05 -17.33 -4.44
C PRO A 110 -0.12 -18.34 -3.30
N SER A 111 -0.52 -17.85 -2.13
CA SER A 111 -1.01 -18.66 -1.03
C SER A 111 -2.24 -19.47 -1.44
N GLU A 112 -2.59 -20.48 -0.65
CA GLU A 112 -3.77 -21.32 -0.87
C GLU A 112 -5.07 -20.49 -0.94
N ALA A 113 -5.22 -19.52 -0.04
CA ALA A 113 -6.36 -18.60 -0.04
C ALA A 113 -6.42 -17.69 -1.28
N GLU A 114 -5.27 -17.25 -1.79
CA GLU A 114 -5.18 -16.46 -3.02
C GLU A 114 -5.51 -17.30 -4.25
N THR A 115 -5.09 -18.57 -4.27
CA THR A 115 -5.40 -19.53 -5.33
C THR A 115 -6.89 -19.85 -5.36
N GLU A 116 -7.52 -20.07 -4.20
CA GLU A 116 -8.97 -20.26 -4.09
C GLU A 116 -9.74 -19.03 -4.59
N ARG A 117 -9.25 -17.82 -4.27
CA ARG A 117 -9.84 -16.57 -4.76
C ARG A 117 -9.74 -16.44 -6.29
N LEU A 118 -8.61 -16.79 -6.89
CA LEU A 118 -8.46 -16.82 -8.35
C LEU A 118 -9.39 -17.84 -8.98
N GLY A 119 -9.50 -19.05 -8.41
CA GLY A 119 -10.45 -20.06 -8.86
C GLY A 119 -11.90 -19.56 -8.81
N ALA A 120 -12.32 -18.95 -7.70
CA ALA A 120 -13.68 -18.40 -7.56
C ALA A 120 -13.98 -17.24 -8.54
N LEU A 121 -12.96 -16.44 -8.89
CA LEU A 121 -13.08 -15.36 -9.87
C LEU A 121 -13.15 -15.93 -11.30
N TYR A 122 -12.33 -16.93 -11.62
CA TYR A 122 -12.37 -17.66 -12.88
C TYR A 122 -13.75 -18.29 -13.11
N GLU A 123 -14.27 -19.04 -12.14
CA GLU A 123 -15.60 -19.67 -12.21
C GLU A 123 -16.73 -18.65 -12.43
N ALA A 124 -16.61 -17.45 -11.87
CA ALA A 124 -17.60 -16.39 -12.06
C ALA A 124 -17.60 -15.81 -13.50
N LEU A 125 -16.48 -15.95 -14.23
CA LEU A 125 -16.34 -15.47 -15.60
C LEU A 125 -16.76 -16.50 -16.65
N VAL A 126 -16.78 -17.79 -16.30
CA VAL A 126 -17.17 -18.89 -17.22
C VAL A 126 -18.48 -18.63 -17.96
N PRO A 127 -19.57 -18.16 -17.31
CA PRO A 127 -20.84 -17.93 -18.01
C PRO A 127 -20.80 -16.85 -19.10
N TYR A 128 -19.78 -15.99 -19.09
CA TYR A 128 -19.65 -14.87 -20.03
C TYR A 128 -18.60 -15.11 -21.11
N PHE A 129 -17.56 -15.87 -20.78
CA PHE A 129 -16.47 -16.16 -21.71
C PHE A 129 -16.55 -17.56 -22.33
N SER A 130 -17.44 -18.44 -21.89
CA SER A 130 -17.61 -19.77 -22.51
C SER A 130 -18.79 -19.79 -23.47
N ILE A 131 -18.61 -20.44 -24.62
CA ILE A 131 -19.69 -20.84 -25.52
C ILE A 131 -19.72 -22.37 -25.68
N PRO A 132 -20.89 -23.01 -25.82
CA PRO A 132 -21.00 -24.47 -25.97
C PRO A 132 -20.30 -25.04 -27.22
N GLU A 133 -20.12 -24.22 -28.25
CA GLU A 133 -19.59 -24.63 -29.55
C GLU A 133 -18.05 -24.66 -29.61
N ASP A 134 -17.38 -24.14 -28.58
CA ASP A 134 -15.91 -24.14 -28.50
C ASP A 134 -15.41 -25.54 -28.04
N PRO A 135 -14.63 -26.25 -28.88
CA PRO A 135 -14.12 -27.58 -28.53
C PRO A 135 -13.02 -27.55 -27.45
N ASN A 136 -12.39 -26.39 -27.20
CA ASN A 136 -11.34 -26.25 -26.19
C ASN A 136 -11.42 -24.87 -25.51
N PRO A 137 -12.47 -24.62 -24.72
CA PRO A 137 -12.73 -23.31 -24.16
C PRO A 137 -11.67 -22.92 -23.12
N LEU A 138 -11.20 -21.67 -23.21
CA LEU A 138 -10.29 -21.10 -22.20
C LEU A 138 -10.96 -21.02 -20.82
N PHE A 139 -12.28 -20.84 -20.81
CA PHE A 139 -13.10 -20.80 -19.60
C PHE A 139 -14.05 -21.99 -19.59
N ALA A 140 -13.90 -22.88 -18.61
CA ALA A 140 -14.80 -24.01 -18.38
C ALA A 140 -14.98 -24.23 -16.88
N HIS A 141 -16.16 -24.69 -16.47
CA HIS A 141 -16.38 -25.06 -15.07
C HIS A 141 -15.43 -26.20 -14.65
N GLY A 142 -14.75 -26.03 -13.52
CA GLY A 142 -13.68 -26.92 -13.06
C GLY A 142 -12.35 -26.77 -13.82
N GLY A 143 -12.22 -25.74 -14.66
CA GLY A 143 -11.02 -25.43 -15.42
C GLY A 143 -9.89 -24.83 -14.58
N GLU A 144 -8.71 -24.75 -15.17
CA GLU A 144 -7.51 -24.17 -14.54
C GLU A 144 -7.41 -22.67 -14.86
N TRP A 145 -7.39 -21.83 -13.82
CA TRP A 145 -7.30 -20.38 -13.97
C TRP A 145 -5.95 -19.90 -14.53
N ASP A 146 -4.87 -20.67 -14.37
CA ASP A 146 -3.48 -20.27 -14.72
C ASP A 146 -3.30 -19.95 -16.22
N LYS A 147 -4.08 -20.60 -17.08
CA LYS A 147 -4.05 -20.33 -18.53
C LYS A 147 -4.71 -18.99 -18.87
N ALA A 148 -5.83 -18.69 -18.20
CA ALA A 148 -6.61 -17.48 -18.42
C ALA A 148 -5.99 -16.26 -17.74
N PHE A 149 -5.42 -16.41 -16.54
CA PHE A 149 -4.84 -15.30 -15.79
C PHE A 149 -3.33 -15.25 -15.97
N SER A 150 -2.85 -14.40 -16.88
CA SER A 150 -1.44 -14.29 -17.21
C SER A 150 -0.62 -13.45 -16.22
N GLY A 151 -1.28 -12.76 -15.29
CA GLY A 151 -0.61 -12.00 -14.22
C GLY A 151 -1.56 -11.67 -13.08
N HIS A 152 -1.07 -11.75 -11.86
CA HIS A 152 -1.85 -11.41 -10.67
C HIS A 152 -0.95 -10.81 -9.58
N ALA A 153 -1.52 -9.90 -8.79
CA ALA A 153 -0.89 -9.36 -7.60
C ALA A 153 -1.95 -9.21 -6.49
N PHE A 154 -1.49 -9.37 -5.25
CA PHE A 154 -2.31 -9.26 -4.05
C PHE A 154 -1.71 -8.24 -3.08
N ASP A 155 -2.56 -7.70 -2.20
CA ASP A 155 -2.10 -6.94 -1.03
C ASP A 155 -1.76 -7.86 0.15
N GLU A 156 -1.28 -7.27 1.24
CA GLU A 156 -0.97 -8.00 2.48
C GLU A 156 -2.18 -8.73 3.09
N ALA A 157 -3.40 -8.35 2.71
CA ALA A 157 -4.64 -8.98 3.14
C ALA A 157 -5.15 -10.07 2.16
N GLY A 158 -4.37 -10.41 1.12
CA GLY A 158 -4.73 -11.42 0.12
C GLY A 158 -5.86 -11.00 -0.83
N ARG A 159 -6.08 -9.68 -1.02
CA ARG A 159 -7.04 -9.12 -1.99
C ARG A 159 -6.33 -8.74 -3.27
N VAL A 160 -7.00 -8.97 -4.40
CA VAL A 160 -6.48 -8.67 -5.73
C VAL A 160 -6.19 -7.16 -5.85
N THR A 161 -4.97 -6.83 -6.25
CA THR A 161 -4.53 -5.45 -6.58
C THR A 161 -4.29 -5.28 -8.06
N ARG A 162 -3.89 -6.35 -8.75
CA ARG A 162 -3.77 -6.40 -10.20
C ARG A 162 -4.19 -7.79 -10.69
N LEU A 163 -4.91 -7.84 -11.80
CA LEU A 163 -5.26 -9.09 -12.46
C LEU A 163 -5.28 -8.87 -13.97
N ARG A 164 -4.56 -9.73 -14.69
CA ARG A 164 -4.51 -9.73 -16.14
C ARG A 164 -5.22 -10.97 -16.66
N ILE A 165 -6.28 -10.76 -17.42
CA ILE A 165 -7.19 -11.79 -17.91
C ILE A 165 -7.06 -11.85 -19.42
N ARG A 166 -6.79 -13.04 -19.96
CA ARG A 166 -6.97 -13.33 -21.37
C ARG A 166 -8.39 -13.80 -21.60
N TYR A 167 -9.08 -13.22 -22.56
CA TYR A 167 -10.44 -13.61 -22.93
C TYR A 167 -10.48 -14.22 -24.34
N PRO A 168 -11.49 -15.02 -24.69
CA PRO A 168 -11.58 -15.62 -26.02
C PRO A 168 -11.92 -14.60 -27.10
N ALA A 169 -11.39 -14.80 -28.30
CA ALA A 169 -11.56 -13.88 -29.43
C ALA A 169 -13.01 -13.74 -29.95
N TYR A 170 -13.92 -14.63 -29.56
CA TYR A 170 -15.35 -14.53 -29.88
C TYR A 170 -16.13 -13.66 -28.88
N PHE A 171 -15.52 -13.24 -27.77
CA PHE A 171 -16.18 -12.34 -26.84
C PHE A 171 -16.41 -10.98 -27.51
N THR A 172 -17.62 -10.42 -27.36
CA THR A 172 -17.97 -9.14 -27.98
C THR A 172 -17.45 -7.97 -27.17
N ASP A 173 -16.12 -7.84 -27.09
CA ASP A 173 -15.48 -6.72 -26.40
C ASP A 173 -15.86 -5.38 -27.04
N GLY A 174 -16.08 -5.27 -28.35
CA GLY A 174 -16.57 -4.03 -28.99
C GLY A 174 -17.92 -3.51 -28.47
N GLU A 175 -18.69 -4.30 -27.73
CA GLU A 175 -19.97 -3.91 -27.15
C GLU A 175 -19.83 -3.41 -25.70
N ALA A 176 -20.15 -2.13 -25.47
CA ALA A 176 -20.08 -1.52 -24.14
C ALA A 176 -20.90 -2.29 -23.07
N ALA A 177 -22.05 -2.84 -23.46
CA ALA A 177 -22.87 -3.65 -22.56
C ALA A 177 -22.20 -4.96 -22.16
N SER A 178 -21.39 -5.56 -23.03
CA SER A 178 -20.62 -6.77 -22.74
C SER A 178 -19.48 -6.49 -21.79
N ARG A 179 -18.71 -5.40 -22.01
CA ARG A 179 -17.67 -4.94 -21.06
C ARG A 179 -18.25 -4.66 -19.68
N ALA A 180 -19.34 -3.89 -19.61
CA ALA A 180 -19.97 -3.52 -18.34
C ALA A 180 -20.41 -4.72 -17.49
N ARG A 181 -20.87 -5.82 -18.13
CA ARG A 181 -21.21 -7.07 -17.43
C ARG A 181 -19.99 -7.70 -16.77
N ILE A 182 -18.87 -7.80 -17.50
CA ILE A 182 -17.62 -8.35 -16.96
C ILE A 182 -17.08 -7.48 -15.83
N GLU A 183 -17.03 -6.17 -16.03
CA GLU A 183 -16.56 -5.21 -15.02
C GLU A 183 -17.39 -5.30 -13.74
N THR A 184 -18.71 -5.42 -13.85
CA THR A 184 -19.61 -5.61 -12.70
C THR A 184 -19.28 -6.88 -11.91
N VAL A 185 -19.05 -8.00 -12.61
CA VAL A 185 -18.70 -9.28 -11.98
C VAL A 185 -17.35 -9.19 -11.28
N LEU A 186 -16.34 -8.64 -11.97
CA LEU A 186 -14.99 -8.48 -11.43
C LEU A 186 -14.98 -7.56 -10.23
N HIS A 187 -15.70 -6.44 -10.29
CA HIS A 187 -15.85 -5.51 -9.18
C HIS A 187 -16.50 -6.19 -7.97
N ALA A 188 -17.55 -7.00 -8.19
CA ALA A 188 -18.23 -7.72 -7.13
C ALA A 188 -17.34 -8.80 -6.48
N LYS A 189 -16.49 -9.49 -7.25
CA LYS A 189 -15.68 -10.62 -6.79
C LYS A 189 -14.30 -10.24 -6.26
N SER A 190 -13.73 -9.11 -6.70
CA SER A 190 -12.39 -8.67 -6.30
C SER A 190 -12.34 -8.02 -4.91
N GLY A 191 -13.50 -7.56 -4.41
CA GLY A 191 -13.67 -7.04 -3.05
C GLY A 191 -14.26 -5.63 -3.02
N ARG A 192 -15.01 -5.31 -1.96
CA ARG A 192 -15.69 -4.03 -1.78
C ARG A 192 -14.75 -2.92 -1.30
N GLY A 193 -15.13 -1.67 -1.56
CA GLY A 193 -14.48 -0.48 -1.01
C GLY A 193 -13.19 -0.08 -1.74
N ARG A 194 -13.05 -0.48 -3.00
CA ARG A 194 -11.94 -0.11 -3.88
C ARG A 194 -12.50 0.33 -5.22
N GLU A 195 -11.76 1.23 -5.85
CA GLU A 195 -11.98 1.61 -7.24
C GLU A 195 -11.00 0.81 -8.09
N TYR A 196 -11.53 0.17 -9.13
CA TYR A 196 -10.75 -0.63 -10.08
C TYR A 196 -10.78 0.07 -11.43
N LEU A 197 -9.60 0.20 -12.03
CA LEU A 197 -9.43 0.58 -13.42
C LEU A 197 -9.45 -0.69 -14.27
N PHE A 198 -10.24 -0.67 -15.34
CA PHE A 198 -10.33 -1.73 -16.33
C PHE A 198 -9.79 -1.22 -17.66
N GLU A 199 -8.74 -1.86 -18.17
CA GLU A 199 -8.13 -1.55 -19.46
C GLU A 199 -8.35 -2.74 -20.39
N TRP A 200 -9.13 -2.51 -21.45
CA TRP A 200 -9.41 -3.49 -22.49
C TRP A 200 -8.42 -3.31 -23.64
N ASP A 201 -7.63 -4.34 -23.90
CA ASP A 201 -6.79 -4.49 -25.08
C ASP A 201 -7.51 -5.42 -26.07
N GLU A 202 -8.30 -4.81 -26.95
CA GLU A 202 -9.11 -5.49 -27.96
C GLU A 202 -8.24 -6.27 -28.96
N GLU A 203 -7.07 -5.74 -29.32
CA GLU A 203 -6.15 -6.40 -30.26
C GLU A 203 -5.50 -7.64 -29.61
N GLY A 204 -5.15 -7.54 -28.33
CA GLY A 204 -4.52 -8.61 -27.56
C GLY A 204 -5.50 -9.61 -26.93
N ASN A 205 -6.82 -9.36 -27.00
CA ASN A 205 -7.85 -10.07 -26.24
C ASN A 205 -7.52 -10.16 -24.75
N GLN A 206 -7.12 -9.03 -24.17
CA GLN A 206 -6.65 -8.94 -22.79
C GLN A 206 -7.39 -7.86 -22.01
N LEU A 207 -7.77 -8.19 -20.78
CA LEU A 207 -8.33 -7.26 -19.80
C LEU A 207 -7.36 -7.13 -18.63
N ASP A 208 -6.86 -5.92 -18.42
CA ASP A 208 -6.07 -5.56 -17.26
C ASP A 208 -6.96 -4.86 -16.22
N LEU A 209 -7.06 -5.47 -15.04
CA LEU A 209 -7.71 -4.90 -13.85
C LEU A 209 -6.61 -4.41 -12.89
N THR A 210 -6.68 -3.15 -12.48
CA THR A 210 -5.75 -2.58 -11.50
C THR A 210 -6.50 -1.77 -10.44
N VAL A 211 -6.11 -1.89 -9.17
CA VAL A 211 -6.64 -1.03 -8.09
C VAL A 211 -6.05 0.36 -8.23
N LEU A 212 -6.90 1.38 -8.26
CA LEU A 212 -6.45 2.77 -8.26
C LEU A 212 -5.89 3.15 -6.88
N PRO A 213 -4.75 3.87 -6.82
CA PRO A 213 -4.28 4.44 -5.58
C PRO A 213 -5.30 5.46 -5.04
N PRO A 214 -5.35 5.68 -3.72
CA PRO A 214 -6.20 6.73 -3.17
C PRO A 214 -5.83 8.08 -3.79
N LEU A 215 -6.84 8.88 -4.10
CA LEU A 215 -6.63 10.24 -4.59
C LEU A 215 -5.88 11.08 -3.53
N PRO A 216 -5.08 12.08 -3.96
CA PRO A 216 -4.40 12.97 -3.04
C PRO A 216 -5.38 13.67 -2.09
N THR A 217 -5.06 13.67 -0.80
CA THR A 217 -5.86 14.33 0.25
C THR A 217 -5.20 15.59 0.80
N ALA A 218 -3.99 15.91 0.33
CA ALA A 218 -3.20 17.05 0.76
C ALA A 218 -3.59 18.38 0.09
N ILE A 219 -4.39 18.33 -0.99
CA ILE A 219 -4.88 19.53 -1.67
C ILE A 219 -6.09 20.07 -0.91
N ALA A 220 -5.87 21.11 -0.09
CA ALA A 220 -6.93 21.83 0.58
C ALA A 220 -7.65 22.81 -0.35
N ALA A 221 -8.85 23.25 0.08
CA ALA A 221 -9.54 24.36 -0.58
C ALA A 221 -8.69 25.63 -0.53
N GLN A 222 -8.44 26.21 -1.70
CA GLN A 222 -7.58 27.36 -1.90
C GLN A 222 -8.12 28.20 -3.07
N PRO A 223 -7.60 29.41 -3.32
CA PRO A 223 -7.93 30.14 -4.54
C PRO A 223 -7.47 29.35 -5.76
N PHE A 224 -8.42 28.91 -6.59
CA PHE A 224 -8.14 28.18 -7.82
C PHE A 224 -8.21 29.11 -9.03
N VAL A 225 -7.27 28.97 -9.96
CA VAL A 225 -7.23 29.76 -11.20
C VAL A 225 -8.21 29.17 -12.22
N THR A 226 -9.49 29.53 -12.12
CA THR A 226 -10.54 29.09 -13.06
C THR A 226 -11.10 30.23 -13.90
N SER A 227 -11.76 29.88 -15.02
CA SER A 227 -12.52 30.86 -15.79
C SER A 227 -13.87 31.17 -15.09
N PRO A 228 -14.48 32.34 -15.34
CA PRO A 228 -15.82 32.63 -14.82
C PRO A 228 -16.83 31.54 -15.20
N GLY A 229 -17.63 31.09 -14.24
CA GLY A 229 -18.59 29.99 -14.42
C GLY A 229 -17.97 28.58 -14.35
N GLU A 230 -16.69 28.46 -13.99
CA GLU A 230 -16.04 27.19 -13.66
C GLU A 230 -15.73 27.10 -12.16
N THR A 231 -16.20 26.03 -11.54
CA THR A 231 -15.93 25.72 -10.12
C THR A 231 -15.18 24.40 -10.01
N VAL A 232 -14.12 24.35 -9.23
CA VAL A 232 -13.36 23.13 -8.95
C VAL A 232 -14.08 22.30 -7.90
N LEU A 233 -14.39 21.05 -8.23
CA LEU A 233 -14.97 20.07 -7.31
C LEU A 233 -13.89 19.20 -6.61
N GLY A 234 -12.76 18.99 -7.27
CA GLY A 234 -11.67 18.16 -6.79
C GLY A 234 -10.60 17.95 -7.85
N PHE A 235 -9.73 16.97 -7.64
CA PHE A 235 -8.63 16.63 -8.54
C PHE A 235 -8.61 15.13 -8.82
N THR A 236 -8.21 14.77 -10.04
CA THR A 236 -8.13 13.39 -10.51
C THR A 236 -6.70 13.02 -10.89
N ASP A 237 -6.48 11.78 -11.31
CA ASP A 237 -5.21 11.30 -11.83
C ASP A 237 -4.73 12.07 -13.07
N ALA A 238 -3.40 12.08 -13.26
CA ALA A 238 -2.73 12.83 -14.33
C ALA A 238 -3.08 12.37 -15.75
N THR A 239 -3.66 11.18 -15.90
CA THR A 239 -3.96 10.58 -17.21
C THR A 239 -5.36 10.89 -17.72
N ALA A 240 -6.27 11.32 -16.84
CA ALA A 240 -7.67 11.53 -17.20
C ALA A 240 -7.94 12.80 -18.03
N VAL A 241 -7.18 13.89 -17.84
CA VAL A 241 -7.45 15.17 -18.51
C VAL A 241 -6.16 15.91 -18.90
N GLN A 242 -6.21 16.63 -20.02
CA GLN A 242 -5.06 17.41 -20.53
C GLN A 242 -4.87 18.75 -19.81
N ARG A 243 -5.94 19.30 -19.21
CA ARG A 243 -5.87 20.58 -18.49
C ARG A 243 -5.40 20.34 -17.07
N THR A 244 -4.47 21.15 -16.60
CA THR A 244 -4.03 21.21 -15.21
C THR A 244 -4.33 22.58 -14.60
N LEU A 245 -4.40 22.63 -13.26
CA LEU A 245 -4.42 23.85 -12.47
C LEU A 245 -3.25 23.87 -11.48
N PRO A 246 -2.62 25.02 -11.25
CA PRO A 246 -1.64 25.17 -10.19
C PRO A 246 -2.35 25.08 -8.84
N VAL A 247 -1.83 24.24 -7.96
CA VAL A 247 -2.29 24.03 -6.58
C VAL A 247 -1.11 24.00 -5.63
N LEU A 248 -1.37 24.34 -4.37
CA LEU A 248 -0.47 24.05 -3.27
C LEU A 248 -0.89 22.71 -2.64
N GLU A 249 0.03 21.75 -2.61
CA GLU A 249 -0.10 20.45 -1.96
C GLU A 249 0.95 20.40 -0.83
N ASP A 250 0.50 20.35 0.43
CA ASP A 250 1.37 20.43 1.62
C ASP A 250 2.36 21.62 1.62
N GLY A 251 1.97 22.73 0.98
CA GLY A 251 2.79 23.95 0.86
C GLY A 251 3.71 24.00 -0.35
N GLU A 252 3.81 22.91 -1.12
CA GLU A 252 4.61 22.86 -2.35
C GLU A 252 3.72 23.09 -3.59
N PRO A 253 4.17 23.91 -4.56
CA PRO A 253 3.41 24.15 -5.78
C PRO A 253 3.47 22.95 -6.72
N ARG A 254 2.32 22.57 -7.27
CA ARG A 254 2.18 21.48 -8.23
C ARG A 254 1.03 21.74 -9.20
N ASP A 255 1.14 21.24 -10.42
CA ASP A 255 0.03 21.20 -11.37
C ASP A 255 -0.80 19.93 -11.18
N ALA A 256 -2.11 20.10 -10.93
CA ALA A 256 -3.04 19.01 -10.70
C ALA A 256 -4.21 19.04 -11.71
N PRO A 257 -4.65 17.89 -12.24
CA PRO A 257 -5.78 17.81 -13.18
C PRO A 257 -7.12 18.03 -12.44
N PRO A 258 -7.89 19.08 -12.75
CA PRO A 258 -9.08 19.43 -12.00
C PRO A 258 -10.33 18.69 -12.49
N VAL A 259 -11.25 18.42 -11.57
CA VAL A 259 -12.64 18.10 -11.86
C VAL A 259 -13.44 19.40 -11.78
N ILE A 260 -13.99 19.85 -12.92
CA ILE A 260 -14.64 21.16 -13.03
C ILE A 260 -16.15 21.00 -13.24
N TRP A 261 -16.92 21.72 -12.44
CA TRP A 261 -18.33 21.96 -12.66
C TRP A 261 -18.53 23.29 -13.38
N ARG A 262 -19.33 23.27 -14.45
CA ARG A 262 -19.61 24.44 -15.30
C ARG A 262 -21.03 24.91 -15.09
N THR A 263 -21.20 26.17 -14.70
CA THR A 263 -22.50 26.82 -14.43
C THR A 263 -22.80 27.97 -15.38
N GLY A 264 -21.96 28.19 -16.40
CA GLY A 264 -22.15 29.27 -17.38
C GLY A 264 -23.36 29.06 -18.32
N PRO A 265 -23.67 30.06 -19.17
CA PRO A 265 -24.88 30.07 -20.02
C PRO A 265 -25.02 28.91 -21.01
N ARG A 266 -23.93 28.19 -21.27
CA ARG A 266 -23.88 27.03 -22.16
C ARG A 266 -23.91 25.69 -21.42
N SER A 267 -24.04 25.70 -20.10
CA SER A 267 -24.14 24.46 -19.32
C SER A 267 -25.54 23.87 -19.43
N THR A 268 -25.61 22.61 -19.86
CA THR A 268 -26.85 21.83 -19.86
C THR A 268 -27.21 21.34 -18.46
N GLU A 269 -26.25 21.35 -17.52
CA GLU A 269 -26.39 20.83 -16.16
C GLU A 269 -25.86 21.84 -15.12
N PRO A 270 -26.60 22.94 -14.87
CA PRO A 270 -26.18 23.99 -13.96
C PRO A 270 -26.42 23.66 -12.47
N HIS A 271 -26.80 22.41 -12.16
CA HIS A 271 -27.14 21.96 -10.81
C HIS A 271 -26.18 20.85 -10.37
N LEU A 272 -25.83 20.84 -9.09
CA LEU A 272 -24.97 19.83 -8.48
C LEU A 272 -25.69 19.23 -7.27
N LEU A 273 -25.75 17.89 -7.22
CA LEU A 273 -26.20 17.14 -6.05
C LEU A 273 -25.00 16.46 -5.40
N ALA A 274 -24.70 16.83 -4.15
CA ALA A 274 -23.66 16.19 -3.35
C ALA A 274 -24.30 15.29 -2.28
N VAL A 275 -24.03 13.98 -2.36
CA VAL A 275 -24.52 12.97 -1.40
C VAL A 275 -23.36 12.19 -0.81
N GLY A 276 -23.47 11.84 0.47
CA GLY A 276 -22.44 11.08 1.15
C GLY A 276 -22.87 10.62 2.54
N ARG A 277 -22.09 9.70 3.11
CA ARG A 277 -22.26 9.25 4.49
C ARG A 277 -21.82 10.35 5.46
N PRO A 278 -22.27 10.33 6.73
CA PRO A 278 -21.73 11.22 7.75
C PRO A 278 -20.19 11.20 7.75
N GLY A 279 -19.57 12.39 7.74
CA GLY A 279 -18.12 12.54 7.68
C GLY A 279 -17.49 12.45 6.28
N SER A 280 -18.28 12.34 5.19
CA SER A 280 -17.73 12.30 3.83
C SER A 280 -17.21 13.65 3.31
N GLY A 281 -17.43 14.74 4.04
CA GLY A 281 -16.98 16.07 3.66
C GLY A 281 -17.91 16.85 2.72
N ALA A 282 -19.19 16.44 2.56
CA ALA A 282 -20.15 17.15 1.70
C ALA A 282 -20.27 18.65 2.04
N SER A 283 -20.39 19.01 3.32
CA SER A 283 -20.44 20.41 3.76
C SER A 283 -19.12 21.15 3.51
N SER A 284 -17.97 20.47 3.58
CA SER A 284 -16.67 21.07 3.22
C SER A 284 -16.58 21.36 1.72
N LEU A 285 -17.09 20.46 0.87
CA LEU A 285 -17.21 20.70 -0.57
C LEU A 285 -18.11 21.91 -0.85
N LEU A 286 -19.30 21.97 -0.25
CA LEU A 286 -20.22 23.10 -0.44
C LEU A 286 -19.64 24.43 0.05
N ARG A 287 -18.91 24.42 1.18
CA ARG A 287 -18.17 25.61 1.64
C ARG A 287 -17.10 26.03 0.63
N SER A 288 -16.34 25.10 0.05
CA SER A 288 -15.37 25.39 -1.01
C SER A 288 -16.03 26.01 -2.24
N ILE A 289 -17.15 25.44 -2.70
CA ILE A 289 -17.93 25.95 -3.83
C ILE A 289 -18.42 27.38 -3.56
N ALA A 290 -18.99 27.64 -2.38
CA ALA A 290 -19.43 28.97 -2.00
C ALA A 290 -18.27 29.98 -2.00
N LEU A 291 -17.12 29.62 -1.45
CA LEU A 291 -15.94 30.51 -1.45
C LEU A 291 -15.41 30.79 -2.86
N GLN A 292 -15.44 29.80 -3.75
CA GLN A 292 -15.07 30.00 -5.15
C GLN A 292 -16.05 30.93 -5.87
N ALA A 293 -17.36 30.78 -5.64
CA ALA A 293 -18.37 31.67 -6.19
C ALA A 293 -18.17 33.13 -5.74
N LEU A 294 -17.94 33.34 -4.43
CA LEU A 294 -17.65 34.66 -3.87
C LEU A 294 -16.35 35.26 -4.43
N HIS A 295 -15.32 34.45 -4.64
CA HIS A 295 -14.06 34.91 -5.24
C HIS A 295 -14.24 35.47 -6.66
N HIS A 296 -15.14 34.86 -7.44
CA HIS A 296 -15.52 35.32 -8.77
C HIS A 296 -16.58 36.43 -8.78
N GLY A 297 -16.89 37.02 -7.62
CA GLY A 297 -17.86 38.12 -7.49
C GLY A 297 -19.32 37.68 -7.56
N GLY A 298 -19.60 36.38 -7.41
CA GLY A 298 -20.95 35.85 -7.31
C GLY A 298 -21.61 36.16 -5.97
N GLU A 299 -22.92 35.98 -5.93
CA GLU A 299 -23.72 36.08 -4.71
C GLU A 299 -24.10 34.68 -4.22
N VAL A 300 -24.12 34.48 -2.90
CA VAL A 300 -24.41 33.18 -2.28
C VAL A 300 -25.53 33.33 -1.25
N LEU A 301 -26.56 32.51 -1.41
CA LEU A 301 -27.61 32.27 -0.42
C LEU A 301 -27.47 30.84 0.10
N ILE A 302 -27.46 30.65 1.41
CA ILE A 302 -27.31 29.34 2.04
C ILE A 302 -28.54 29.03 2.86
N VAL A 303 -29.07 27.82 2.64
CA VAL A 303 -30.18 27.26 3.41
C VAL A 303 -29.73 25.92 3.97
N GLU A 304 -29.73 25.81 5.29
CA GLU A 304 -29.23 24.66 6.04
C GLU A 304 -30.33 24.14 6.98
N GLY A 305 -31.03 23.08 6.56
CA GLY A 305 -32.10 22.47 7.36
C GLY A 305 -31.63 21.61 8.53
N GLY A 306 -30.33 21.31 8.62
CA GLY A 306 -29.77 20.47 9.68
C GLY A 306 -29.59 21.17 11.03
N GLY A 307 -29.55 22.52 11.03
CA GLY A 307 -29.38 23.32 12.24
C GLY A 307 -28.03 23.14 12.96
N SER A 308 -27.02 22.56 12.31
CA SER A 308 -25.68 22.41 12.90
C SER A 308 -24.85 23.70 12.81
N GLY A 309 -25.28 24.66 12.00
CA GLY A 309 -24.62 25.95 11.82
C GLY A 309 -23.31 25.82 11.04
N GLU A 310 -23.17 24.79 10.21
CA GLU A 310 -21.94 24.44 9.49
C GLU A 310 -21.50 25.53 8.49
N PHE A 311 -22.42 26.40 8.09
CA PHE A 311 -22.17 27.51 7.16
C PHE A 311 -22.12 28.89 7.82
N SER A 312 -22.29 28.98 9.15
CA SER A 312 -22.27 30.25 9.89
C SER A 312 -20.96 31.04 9.73
N CYS A 313 -19.86 30.36 9.40
CA CYS A 313 -18.56 30.98 9.13
C CYS A 313 -18.54 31.88 7.86
N LEU A 314 -19.60 31.83 7.05
CA LEU A 314 -19.76 32.66 5.86
C LEU A 314 -20.59 33.93 6.12
N THR A 315 -21.27 34.02 7.26
CA THR A 315 -22.08 35.20 7.62
C THR A 315 -21.22 36.47 7.66
N GLY A 316 -21.73 37.56 7.07
CA GLY A 316 -21.05 38.85 7.04
C GLY A 316 -19.93 38.98 6.00
N ARG A 317 -19.67 37.95 5.20
CA ARG A 317 -18.75 38.06 4.04
C ARG A 317 -19.43 38.80 2.89
N ALA A 318 -18.65 39.58 2.15
CA ALA A 318 -19.12 40.24 0.93
C ALA A 318 -19.65 39.20 -0.07
N GLY A 319 -20.81 39.47 -0.67
CA GLY A 319 -21.50 38.57 -1.60
C GLY A 319 -22.37 37.50 -0.94
N VAL A 320 -22.30 37.31 0.38
CA VAL A 320 -23.22 36.39 1.08
C VAL A 320 -24.50 37.16 1.41
N LEU A 321 -25.62 36.74 0.79
CA LEU A 321 -26.91 37.40 0.93
C LEU A 321 -27.59 37.04 2.26
N ALA A 322 -27.62 35.75 2.58
CA ALA A 322 -28.08 35.23 3.87
C ALA A 322 -27.57 33.81 4.12
N VAL A 323 -27.57 33.42 5.39
CA VAL A 323 -27.29 32.05 5.85
C VAL A 323 -28.41 31.65 6.80
N GLU A 324 -29.35 30.85 6.31
CA GLU A 324 -30.50 30.39 7.08
C GLU A 324 -30.26 28.98 7.61
N CYS A 325 -30.07 28.85 8.92
CA CYS A 325 -29.83 27.56 9.60
C CYS A 325 -31.06 27.07 10.39
N GLY A 326 -32.17 27.81 10.36
CA GLY A 326 -33.37 27.50 11.13
C GLY A 326 -34.33 26.57 10.39
N PRO A 327 -35.05 25.67 11.07
CA PRO A 327 -36.03 24.78 10.45
C PRO A 327 -37.24 25.50 9.86
N ALA A 328 -37.46 26.77 10.20
CA ALA A 328 -38.50 27.60 9.58
C ALA A 328 -38.06 28.23 8.25
N GLY A 329 -36.76 28.26 7.97
CA GLY A 329 -36.16 28.84 6.76
C GLY A 329 -35.66 27.80 5.75
N ALA A 330 -35.63 26.51 6.11
CA ALA A 330 -35.25 25.38 5.26
C ALA A 330 -36.46 24.63 4.71
#